data_AF-A0AAV5EZB1-F1
#
_entry.id   AF-A0AAV5EZB1-F1
#
_cell.length_a   1.000
_cell.length_b   1.000
_cell.length_c   1.000
_cell.angle_alpha   90.00
_cell.angle_beta   90.00
_cell.angle_gamma   90.00
#
_symmetry.space_group_name_H-M   'P 1'
#
loop_
_entity.id
_entity.type
_entity.pdbx_description
1 polymer ?
#
loop_
_entity_poly.entity_id
_entity_poly.type
_entity_poly.pdbx_seq_one_letter_code
_entity_poly.pdbx_strand_id
1 'polypeptide(L)'
;MATKPAPTGGADLLDTLGDFTSRENWDKFFALRGTGDSFEWYAEWPPLEAPLLELLHGSCAGEAAEILVPGCGSSALSEQLYDAGFRRITNVDFSRVVVADMLRRHARARPEMRWRVMDMTDMQVRPVKSSATVEYDGSFDIILDKGGLDALMEPEAGTKLGMKYLNEAKRVLRSGGKFVCLTLAESHVLALLLSEFRFGWEMNIQAIPSKKSAFQTFMVVMVKGKMGVVQTIKSSLDQSTDFCNVKQANAVIRALGNENIIRESYSSGVDLAFSLRDLQLGAIGDLKVIVPGRRRQFILGEQGSSLFCYKAVLLDSKKQTETFVYHCGVFIVPKARTQEWLFASEEGQWHVVESAKAARLIMVFLDSRHASADMDIIKKDLSPLVKDLEPGNPEEEAPIPFMMAGDGVKQREILQEVVIIV
;
A
#
# COMPACT_ATOMS: atom_id res chain seq x y z
N MET A 1 -0.23 33.71 49.33
CA MET A 1 -0.11 33.24 47.94
C MET A 1 0.13 31.74 47.97
N ALA A 2 -0.93 30.94 47.85
CA ALA A 2 -0.78 29.48 47.76
C ALA A 2 -0.49 29.14 46.29
N THR A 3 0.74 28.72 46.03
CA THR A 3 1.19 28.15 44.76
C THR A 3 0.32 26.94 44.43
N LYS A 4 -0.32 26.95 43.26
CA LYS A 4 -1.01 25.77 42.72
C LYS A 4 -0.02 24.60 42.65
N PRO A 5 -0.43 23.37 43.00
CA PRO A 5 0.42 22.21 42.85
C PRO A 5 0.74 21.99 41.36
N ALA A 6 1.97 21.54 41.08
CA ALA A 6 2.38 21.14 39.75
C ALA A 6 1.47 19.99 39.25
N PRO A 7 1.07 19.97 37.97
CA PRO A 7 0.20 18.94 37.42
C PRO A 7 0.88 17.57 37.51
N THR A 8 0.13 16.58 37.98
CA THR A 8 0.56 15.20 38.14
C THR A 8 0.67 14.52 36.77
N GLY A 9 1.87 14.53 36.21
CA GLY A 9 2.49 13.48 35.39
C GLY A 9 1.67 12.81 34.28
N GLY A 10 1.78 13.33 33.05
CA GLY A 10 1.59 12.57 31.80
C GLY A 10 0.16 12.52 31.25
N ALA A 11 -0.81 12.02 32.01
CA ALA A 11 -2.19 11.81 31.53
C ALA A 11 -2.93 13.12 31.25
N ASP A 12 -2.87 14.09 32.18
CA ASP A 12 -3.47 15.41 32.03
C ASP A 12 -2.89 16.22 30.84
N LEU A 13 -1.67 15.88 30.41
CA LEU A 13 -1.00 16.56 29.30
C LEU A 13 -1.42 15.96 27.94
N LEU A 14 -1.73 14.66 27.89
CA LEU A 14 -2.24 14.01 26.68
C LEU A 14 -3.63 14.52 26.29
N ASP A 15 -4.49 14.78 27.28
CA ASP A 15 -5.82 15.34 27.04
C ASP A 15 -5.78 16.74 26.40
N THR A 16 -4.61 17.41 26.46
CA THR A 16 -4.40 18.72 25.81
C THR A 16 -3.92 18.65 24.36
N LEU A 17 -3.53 17.46 23.85
CA LEU A 17 -3.09 17.29 22.45
C LEU A 17 -4.25 17.44 21.47
N GLY A 18 -5.41 16.86 21.78
CA GLY A 18 -6.65 16.96 21.00
C GLY A 18 -6.56 16.32 19.61
N ASP A 19 -5.78 16.94 18.71
CA ASP A 19 -5.54 16.49 17.34
C ASP A 19 -4.11 15.96 17.20
N PHE A 20 -4.00 14.63 17.05
CA PHE A 20 -2.74 13.91 16.88
C PHE A 20 -2.07 14.13 15.51
N THR A 21 -2.74 14.81 14.58
CA THR A 21 -2.19 15.13 13.25
C THR A 21 -1.57 16.54 13.19
N SER A 22 -1.75 17.37 14.23
CA SER A 22 -1.20 18.73 14.31
C SER A 22 0.21 18.75 14.87
N ARG A 23 1.16 19.23 14.05
CA ARG A 23 2.55 19.48 14.45
C ARG A 23 2.62 20.46 15.63
N GLU A 24 1.81 21.51 15.62
CA GLU A 24 1.81 22.54 16.65
C GLU A 24 1.37 22.00 18.00
N ASN A 25 0.42 21.05 18.02
CA ASN A 25 -0.02 20.39 19.25
C ASN A 25 1.08 19.50 19.82
N TRP A 26 1.77 18.72 18.97
CA TRP A 26 2.93 17.94 19.38
C TRP A 26 4.10 18.80 19.86
N ASP A 27 4.43 19.88 19.16
CA ASP A 27 5.48 20.82 19.59
C ASP A 27 5.17 21.40 20.98
N LYS A 28 3.91 21.76 21.27
CA LYS A 28 3.47 22.19 22.61
C LYS A 28 3.60 21.07 23.64
N PHE A 29 3.13 19.87 23.32
CA PHE A 29 3.21 18.71 24.21
C PHE A 29 4.67 18.43 24.62
N PHE A 30 5.58 18.36 23.66
CA PHE A 30 7.00 18.12 23.93
C PHE A 30 7.66 19.28 24.67
N ALA A 31 7.29 20.53 24.37
CA ALA A 31 7.80 21.69 25.11
C ALA A 31 7.34 21.70 26.58
N LEU A 32 6.10 21.30 26.84
CA LEU A 32 5.52 21.25 28.19
C LEU A 32 6.06 20.08 29.02
N ARG A 33 6.31 18.92 28.40
CA ARG A 33 6.87 17.75 29.07
C ARG A 33 8.31 18.00 29.54
N GLY A 34 9.06 18.82 28.82
CA GLY A 34 10.46 19.14 29.14
C GLY A 34 11.46 18.15 28.54
N THR A 35 12.74 18.43 28.75
CA THR A 35 13.86 17.68 28.17
C THR A 35 14.23 16.47 29.02
N GLY A 36 14.51 15.34 28.38
CA GLY A 36 15.07 14.16 29.06
C GLY A 36 14.07 13.07 29.49
N ASP A 37 12.78 13.35 29.46
CA ASP A 37 11.75 12.35 29.78
C ASP A 37 11.29 11.60 28.52
N SER A 38 11.49 10.28 28.52
CA SER A 38 10.94 9.42 27.47
C SER A 38 9.42 9.26 27.65
N PHE A 39 8.72 9.09 26.53
CA PHE A 39 7.30 8.76 26.52
C PHE A 39 7.06 7.57 25.61
N GLU A 40 6.39 6.56 26.15
CA GLU A 40 6.15 5.30 25.45
C GLU A 40 4.67 5.11 25.14
N TRP A 41 4.38 4.98 23.85
CA TRP A 41 3.12 4.44 23.36
C TRP A 41 3.22 2.93 23.21
N TYR A 42 2.14 2.25 23.59
CA TYR A 42 1.93 0.81 23.47
C TYR A 42 2.85 -0.02 24.38
N ALA A 43 3.62 -0.94 23.81
CA ALA A 43 4.52 -1.79 24.58
C ALA A 43 5.87 -1.10 24.80
N GLU A 44 6.40 -1.22 26.02
CA GLU A 44 7.77 -0.81 26.35
C GLU A 44 8.80 -1.81 25.79
N TRP A 45 10.09 -1.49 25.92
CA TRP A 45 11.17 -2.31 25.38
C TRP A 45 11.19 -3.78 25.84
N PRO A 46 11.05 -4.15 27.14
CA PRO A 46 11.26 -5.53 27.57
C PRO A 46 10.40 -6.59 26.85
N PRO A 47 9.07 -6.41 26.65
CA PRO A 47 8.27 -7.35 25.86
C PRO A 47 8.49 -7.25 24.34
N LEU A 48 9.10 -6.17 23.84
CA LEU A 48 9.41 -5.97 22.43
C LEU A 48 10.78 -6.51 22.03
N GLU A 49 11.72 -6.63 22.96
CA GLU A 49 13.11 -6.98 22.71
C GLU A 49 13.23 -8.29 21.92
N ALA A 50 12.83 -9.41 22.50
CA ALA A 50 12.95 -10.72 21.84
C ALA A 50 12.29 -10.77 20.44
N PRO A 51 11.01 -10.37 20.25
CA PRO A 51 10.37 -10.44 18.94
C PRO A 51 10.97 -9.49 17.91
N LEU A 52 11.44 -8.30 18.32
CA LEU A 52 12.14 -7.40 17.41
C LEU A 52 13.52 -7.97 17.02
N LEU A 53 14.32 -8.42 17.99
CA LEU A 53 15.65 -8.96 17.70
C LEU A 53 15.60 -10.18 16.76
N GLU A 54 14.63 -11.07 16.94
CA GLU A 54 14.40 -12.20 16.05
C GLU A 54 14.10 -11.73 14.61
N LEU A 55 13.23 -10.73 14.47
CA LEU A 55 12.87 -10.16 13.18
C LEU A 55 14.06 -9.46 12.50
N LEU A 56 14.83 -8.68 13.27
CA LEU A 56 15.91 -7.83 12.76
C LEU A 56 17.14 -8.67 12.36
N HIS A 57 17.55 -9.66 13.16
CA HIS A 57 18.73 -10.50 12.87
C HIS A 57 18.60 -11.31 11.56
N GLY A 58 17.40 -11.67 11.15
CA GLY A 58 17.15 -12.38 9.89
C GLY A 58 17.07 -11.47 8.64
N SER A 59 17.35 -10.17 8.75
CA SER A 59 17.01 -9.21 7.68
C SER A 59 18.15 -8.91 6.70
N CYS A 60 19.41 -9.16 7.05
CA CYS A 60 20.54 -8.74 6.23
C CYS A 60 21.59 -9.85 6.07
N ALA A 61 22.05 -10.08 4.84
CA ALA A 61 23.04 -11.08 4.47
C ALA A 61 24.47 -10.68 4.88
N GLY A 62 24.67 -10.37 6.16
CA GLY A 62 25.97 -10.00 6.74
C GLY A 62 26.31 -8.50 6.76
N GLU A 63 25.46 -7.64 6.21
CA GLU A 63 25.55 -6.18 6.38
C GLU A 63 24.64 -5.68 7.51
N ALA A 64 24.92 -4.50 8.08
CA ALA A 64 24.02 -3.91 9.08
C ALA A 64 22.69 -3.44 8.43
N ALA A 65 21.55 -3.58 9.10
CA ALA A 65 20.29 -3.09 8.54
C ALA A 65 20.21 -1.55 8.55
N GLU A 66 19.78 -0.91 7.47
CA GLU A 66 19.30 0.49 7.50
C GLU A 66 17.86 0.52 8.03
N ILE A 67 17.68 1.12 9.20
CA ILE A 67 16.40 1.15 9.93
C ILE A 67 15.83 2.57 9.90
N LEU A 68 14.53 2.70 9.60
CA LEU A 68 13.76 3.93 9.72
C LEU A 68 12.76 3.81 10.89
N VAL A 69 12.72 4.81 11.76
CA VAL A 69 11.73 4.94 12.84
C VAL A 69 10.94 6.24 12.61
N PRO A 70 9.79 6.18 11.93
CA PRO A 70 8.92 7.34 11.71
C PRO A 70 8.04 7.63 12.92
N GLY A 71 7.69 8.90 13.11
CA GLY A 71 6.96 9.35 14.29
C GLY A 71 7.70 8.97 15.59
N CYS A 72 9.03 9.13 15.61
CA CYS A 72 9.86 8.56 16.67
C CYS A 72 9.54 9.12 18.07
N GLY A 73 8.98 10.34 18.14
CA GLY A 73 8.69 11.01 19.38
C GLY A 73 9.90 11.03 20.32
N SER A 74 9.62 10.92 21.63
CA SER A 74 10.64 10.78 22.67
C SER A 74 10.82 9.34 23.17
N SER A 75 10.42 8.35 22.37
CA SER A 75 10.52 6.93 22.74
C SER A 75 11.97 6.48 22.92
N ALA A 76 12.18 5.58 23.86
CA ALA A 76 13.45 4.89 24.09
C ALA A 76 13.71 3.77 23.08
N LEU A 77 12.76 3.41 22.20
CA LEU A 77 12.91 2.30 21.25
C LEU A 77 14.23 2.36 20.47
N SER A 78 14.55 3.52 19.89
CA SER A 78 15.73 3.68 19.05
C SER A 78 17.05 3.58 19.80
N GLU A 79 17.10 4.04 21.05
CA GLU A 79 18.30 3.88 21.87
C GLU A 79 18.50 2.44 22.33
N GLN A 80 17.42 1.72 22.66
CA GLN A 80 17.49 0.32 23.05
C GLN A 80 17.95 -0.56 21.87
N LEU A 81 17.43 -0.29 20.66
CA LEU A 81 17.88 -0.95 19.43
C LEU A 81 19.37 -0.67 19.14
N TYR A 82 19.80 0.57 19.35
CA TYR A 82 21.21 0.94 19.17
C TYR A 82 22.12 0.16 20.13
N ASP A 83 21.74 0.10 21.41
CA ASP A 83 22.50 -0.59 22.44
C ASP A 83 22.48 -2.12 22.23
N ALA A 84 21.45 -2.65 21.57
CA ALA A 84 21.38 -4.03 21.09
C ALA A 84 22.19 -4.32 19.82
N GLY A 85 22.85 -3.31 19.23
CA GLY A 85 23.78 -3.47 18.10
C GLY A 85 23.30 -2.94 16.76
N PHE A 86 22.06 -2.45 16.65
CA PHE A 86 21.52 -1.89 15.40
C PHE A 86 21.84 -0.40 15.31
N ARG A 87 22.96 -0.05 14.67
CA ARG A 87 23.48 1.33 14.76
C ARG A 87 22.99 2.27 13.66
N ARG A 88 22.58 1.76 12.50
CA ARG A 88 22.15 2.55 11.33
C ARG A 88 20.65 2.89 11.42
N ILE A 89 20.29 3.66 12.44
CA ILE A 89 18.91 4.08 12.71
C ILE A 89 18.71 5.53 12.26
N THR A 90 17.72 5.74 11.38
CA THR A 90 17.22 7.06 11.01
C THR A 90 15.87 7.29 11.69
N ASN A 91 15.83 8.24 12.62
CA ASN A 91 14.65 8.64 13.36
C ASN A 91 14.07 9.90 12.73
N VAL A 92 12.78 9.89 12.43
CA VAL A 92 12.08 11.03 11.87
C VAL A 92 10.82 11.38 12.64
N ASP A 93 10.60 12.68 12.82
CA ASP A 93 9.39 13.23 13.42
C ASP A 93 9.15 14.62 12.84
N PHE A 94 7.90 15.03 12.66
CA PHE A 94 7.59 16.37 12.14
C PHE A 94 7.79 17.48 13.19
N SER A 95 7.92 17.13 14.47
CA SER A 95 8.12 18.04 15.58
C SER A 95 9.59 18.38 15.69
N ARG A 96 9.93 19.66 15.46
CA ARG A 96 11.31 20.12 15.64
C ARG A 96 11.75 20.06 17.10
N VAL A 97 10.81 20.23 18.03
CA VAL A 97 11.07 20.23 19.46
C VAL A 97 11.63 18.87 19.90
N VAL A 98 10.93 17.78 19.55
CA VAL A 98 11.36 16.44 19.97
C VAL A 98 12.62 15.97 19.25
N VAL A 99 12.75 16.24 17.95
CA VAL A 99 13.96 15.89 17.19
C VAL A 99 15.20 16.58 17.76
N ALA A 100 15.08 17.86 18.14
CA ALA A 100 16.18 18.59 18.74
C ALA A 100 16.56 18.04 20.13
N ASP A 101 15.57 17.64 20.93
CA ASP A 101 15.83 17.03 22.25
C ASP A 101 16.51 15.66 22.13
N MET A 102 15.97 14.77 21.29
CA MET A 102 16.53 13.44 21.08
C MET A 102 17.94 13.49 20.49
N LEU A 103 18.20 14.39 19.53
CA LEU A 103 19.54 14.61 19.00
C LEU A 103 20.53 15.00 20.11
N ARG A 104 20.16 15.96 20.97
CA ARG A 104 21.04 16.37 22.09
C ARG A 104 21.30 15.24 23.07
N ARG A 105 20.27 14.45 23.38
CA ARG A 105 20.35 13.31 24.31
C ARG A 105 21.30 12.22 23.83
N HIS A 106 21.38 12.02 22.52
CA HIS A 106 22.09 10.87 21.94
C HIS A 106 23.38 11.21 21.18
N ALA A 107 23.64 12.47 20.83
CA ALA A 107 24.77 12.87 20.00
C ALA A 107 26.15 12.37 20.49
N ARG A 108 26.35 12.22 21.80
CA ARG A 108 27.62 11.73 22.37
C ARG A 108 27.64 10.21 22.56
N ALA A 109 26.60 9.64 23.13
CA ALA A 109 26.55 8.22 23.50
C ALA A 109 26.27 7.31 22.30
N ARG A 110 25.49 7.80 21.32
CA ARG A 110 24.99 7.02 20.18
C ARG A 110 25.11 7.83 18.88
N PRO A 111 26.34 8.19 18.48
CA PRO A 111 26.60 9.17 17.42
C PRO A 111 26.19 8.70 16.01
N GLU A 112 25.98 7.41 15.80
CA GLU A 112 25.60 6.87 14.48
C GLU A 112 24.09 7.00 14.20
N MET A 113 23.27 7.28 15.22
CA MET A 113 21.84 7.56 15.03
C MET A 113 21.62 8.90 14.32
N ARG A 114 20.75 8.90 13.31
CA ARG A 114 20.36 10.10 12.57
C ARG A 114 19.00 10.57 13.10
N TRP A 115 18.86 11.86 13.36
CA TRP A 115 17.61 12.49 13.82
C TRP A 115 17.23 13.59 12.83
N ARG A 116 16.04 13.53 12.24
CA ARG A 116 15.61 14.49 11.20
C ARG A 116 14.19 14.96 11.41
N VAL A 117 13.99 16.27 11.26
CA VAL A 117 12.64 16.84 11.16
C VAL A 117 12.09 16.49 9.78
N MET A 118 11.05 15.66 9.74
CA MET A 118 10.45 15.20 8.48
C MET A 118 9.01 14.73 8.71
N ASP A 119 8.14 15.03 7.75
CA ASP A 119 6.78 14.53 7.71
C ASP A 119 6.78 13.11 7.12
N MET A 120 6.26 12.12 7.86
CA MET A 120 6.21 10.74 7.39
C MET A 120 5.20 10.53 6.24
N THR A 121 4.30 11.47 5.99
CA THR A 121 3.37 11.45 4.85
C THR A 121 3.97 12.03 3.55
N ASP A 122 5.17 12.62 3.63
CA ASP A 122 5.94 13.19 2.52
C ASP A 122 7.46 13.11 2.83
N MET A 123 8.02 11.90 2.75
CA MET A 123 9.40 11.63 3.15
C MET A 123 10.38 12.11 2.08
N GLN A 124 11.28 13.02 2.47
CA GLN A 124 12.36 13.52 1.63
C GLN A 124 13.55 12.54 1.55
N VAL A 125 13.25 11.27 1.31
CA VAL A 125 14.22 10.18 1.12
C VAL A 125 14.10 9.67 -0.31
N ARG A 126 15.21 9.65 -1.05
CA ARG A 126 15.21 9.17 -2.43
C ARG A 126 15.62 7.70 -2.51
N PRO A 127 14.94 6.88 -3.33
CA PRO A 127 15.39 5.54 -3.67
C PRO A 127 16.84 5.54 -4.16
N VAL A 128 17.57 4.47 -3.84
CA VAL A 128 18.97 4.31 -4.23
C VAL A 128 19.03 3.42 -5.46
N LYS A 129 19.93 3.73 -6.41
CA LYS A 129 20.20 2.78 -7.51
C LYS A 129 20.82 1.52 -6.90
N SER A 130 20.15 0.39 -7.05
CA SER A 130 20.71 -0.90 -6.68
C SER A 130 21.98 -1.13 -7.49
N SER A 131 23.06 -1.60 -6.86
CA SER A 131 24.28 -1.96 -7.60
C SER A 131 24.08 -3.22 -8.46
N ALA A 132 23.05 -4.02 -8.15
CA ALA A 132 22.74 -5.29 -8.79
C ALA A 132 21.67 -5.19 -9.90
N THR A 133 20.88 -4.11 -9.95
CA THR A 133 19.81 -3.93 -10.96
C THR A 133 19.80 -2.50 -11.52
N VAL A 134 19.27 -2.30 -12.73
CA VAL A 134 19.09 -0.96 -13.34
C VAL A 134 17.96 -0.16 -12.66
N GLU A 135 17.29 -0.75 -11.68
CA GLU A 135 16.12 -0.20 -11.00
C GLU A 135 16.50 0.54 -9.71
N TYR A 136 15.69 1.54 -9.38
CA TYR A 136 15.76 2.22 -8.09
C TYR A 136 15.08 1.35 -7.02
N ASP A 137 15.77 1.08 -5.92
CA ASP A 137 15.23 0.35 -4.77
C ASP A 137 15.14 1.26 -3.55
N GLY A 138 14.39 0.83 -2.53
CA GLY A 138 14.24 1.57 -1.28
C GLY A 138 15.58 1.90 -0.59
N SER A 139 15.52 2.83 0.35
CA SER A 139 16.69 3.20 1.16
C SER A 139 16.83 2.37 2.42
N PHE A 140 15.73 1.78 2.92
CA PHE A 140 15.68 1.11 4.21
C PHE A 140 15.37 -0.37 4.06
N ASP A 141 16.03 -1.18 4.89
CA ASP A 141 15.74 -2.60 5.02
C ASP A 141 14.54 -2.81 5.94
N ILE A 142 14.37 -1.93 6.94
CA ILE A 142 13.39 -2.09 8.01
C ILE A 142 12.76 -0.73 8.36
N ILE A 143 11.45 -0.69 8.47
CA ILE A 143 10.71 0.45 9.02
C ILE A 143 10.00 -0.03 10.29
N LEU A 144 10.22 0.68 11.40
CA LEU A 144 9.60 0.38 12.70
C LEU A 144 8.63 1.50 13.07
N ASP A 145 7.35 1.30 12.77
CA ASP A 145 6.26 2.18 13.16
C ASP A 145 5.71 1.77 14.54
N LYS A 146 5.60 2.73 15.45
CA LYS A 146 5.00 2.51 16.78
C LYS A 146 4.02 3.62 17.12
N GLY A 147 2.78 3.44 16.65
CA GLY A 147 1.68 4.40 16.84
C GLY A 147 1.70 5.59 15.90
N GLY A 148 2.63 5.62 14.94
CA GLY A 148 2.66 6.64 13.92
C GLY A 148 1.48 6.51 12.97
N LEU A 149 1.18 5.28 12.52
CA LEU A 149 0.00 5.03 11.69
C LEU A 149 -1.30 5.34 12.43
N ASP A 150 -1.44 4.88 13.67
CA ASP A 150 -2.62 5.12 14.51
C ASP A 150 -2.89 6.63 14.68
N ALA A 151 -1.86 7.42 14.97
CA ALA A 151 -1.97 8.88 15.10
C ALA A 151 -2.44 9.60 13.82
N LEU A 152 -2.17 9.04 12.64
CA LEU A 152 -2.64 9.57 11.35
C LEU A 152 -4.05 9.10 10.97
N MET A 153 -4.64 8.21 11.77
CA MET A 153 -5.86 7.49 11.44
C MET A 153 -6.99 7.74 12.43
N GLU A 154 -6.85 8.72 13.32
CA GLU A 154 -7.93 9.17 14.20
C GLU A 154 -9.26 9.26 13.43
N PRO A 155 -10.38 8.77 14.00
CA PRO A 155 -11.65 8.64 13.28
C PRO A 155 -12.10 9.91 12.54
N GLU A 156 -11.85 11.08 13.11
CA GLU A 156 -12.18 12.39 12.56
C GLU A 156 -11.29 12.78 11.36
N ALA A 157 -10.05 12.31 11.31
CA ALA A 157 -9.12 12.54 10.22
C ALA A 157 -9.34 11.56 9.03
N GLY A 158 -9.91 10.39 9.32
CA GLY A 158 -10.14 9.33 8.35
C GLY A 158 -8.86 8.68 7.84
N THR A 159 -8.92 7.99 6.70
CA THR A 159 -7.81 7.14 6.22
C THR A 159 -6.80 7.85 5.31
N LYS A 160 -7.04 9.11 4.96
CA LYS A 160 -6.27 9.81 3.90
C LYS A 160 -4.79 9.97 4.24
N LEU A 161 -4.48 10.36 5.48
CA LEU A 161 -3.09 10.54 5.92
C LEU A 161 -2.40 9.19 6.10
N GLY A 162 -3.09 8.20 6.69
CA GLY A 162 -2.60 6.82 6.75
C GLY A 162 -2.22 6.27 5.38
N MET A 163 -3.07 6.44 4.36
CA MET A 163 -2.75 6.03 2.98
C MET A 163 -1.49 6.72 2.42
N LYS A 164 -1.32 8.03 2.65
CA LYS A 164 -0.11 8.74 2.23
C LYS A 164 1.13 8.18 2.87
N TYR A 165 1.08 7.97 4.19
CA TYR A 165 2.20 7.40 4.94
C TYR A 165 2.54 5.98 4.47
N LEU A 166 1.54 5.11 4.31
CA LEU A 166 1.79 3.75 3.82
C LEU A 166 2.40 3.73 2.41
N ASN A 167 2.00 4.66 1.52
CA ASN A 167 2.63 4.80 0.21
C ASN A 167 4.11 5.20 0.33
N GLU A 168 4.44 6.14 1.20
CA GLU A 168 5.83 6.53 1.47
C GLU A 168 6.64 5.38 2.07
N ALA A 169 6.09 4.66 3.04
CA ALA A 169 6.72 3.49 3.64
C ALA A 169 7.03 2.41 2.58
N LYS A 170 6.05 2.07 1.72
CA LYS A 170 6.25 1.14 0.60
C LYS A 170 7.33 1.60 -0.38
N ARG A 171 7.41 2.92 -0.64
CA ARG A 171 8.36 3.53 -1.57
C ARG A 171 9.80 3.51 -1.04
N VAL A 172 10.00 3.81 0.24
CA VAL A 172 11.35 3.90 0.84
C VAL A 172 11.88 2.55 1.32
N LEU A 173 11.02 1.53 1.42
CA LEU A 173 11.41 0.17 1.79
C LEU A 173 11.98 -0.61 0.60
N ARG A 174 13.12 -1.27 0.81
CA ARG A 174 13.78 -2.13 -0.17
C ARG A 174 12.95 -3.36 -0.51
N SER A 175 13.17 -3.95 -1.68
CA SER A 175 12.68 -5.29 -1.97
C SER A 175 13.17 -6.28 -0.92
N GLY A 176 12.28 -7.12 -0.39
CA GLY A 176 12.58 -8.00 0.75
C GLY A 176 12.61 -7.30 2.11
N GLY A 177 12.49 -5.97 2.16
CA GLY A 177 12.47 -5.19 3.40
C GLY A 177 11.20 -5.42 4.20
N LYS A 178 11.25 -5.05 5.49
CA LYS A 178 10.19 -5.30 6.47
C LYS A 178 9.59 -3.99 7.00
N PHE A 179 8.27 -3.84 6.91
CA PHE A 179 7.53 -2.83 7.66
C PHE A 179 6.93 -3.48 8.91
N VAL A 180 7.31 -2.99 10.09
CA VAL A 180 6.84 -3.49 11.39
C VAL A 180 5.98 -2.40 12.02
N CYS A 181 4.71 -2.72 12.26
CA CYS A 181 3.73 -1.82 12.84
C CYS A 181 3.32 -2.32 14.23
N LEU A 182 3.64 -1.55 15.25
CA LEU A 182 3.13 -1.71 16.60
C LEU A 182 1.89 -0.82 16.76
N THR A 183 0.73 -1.44 16.95
CA THR A 183 -0.58 -0.79 16.91
C THR A 183 -1.54 -1.44 17.92
N LEU A 184 -2.63 -0.76 18.27
CA LEU A 184 -3.77 -1.37 18.96
C LEU A 184 -4.71 -2.11 17.98
N ALA A 185 -4.43 -2.10 16.68
CA ALA A 185 -5.18 -2.78 15.64
C ALA A 185 -6.68 -2.47 15.70
N GLU A 186 -7.03 -1.20 15.91
CA GLU A 186 -8.41 -0.74 15.77
C GLU A 186 -8.94 -1.09 14.38
N SER A 187 -10.25 -1.31 14.28
CA SER A 187 -10.86 -1.89 13.08
C SER A 187 -10.53 -1.14 11.79
N HIS A 188 -10.46 0.19 11.86
CA HIS A 188 -10.14 1.05 10.73
C HIS A 188 -8.63 1.00 10.36
N VAL A 189 -7.73 0.99 11.34
CA VAL A 189 -6.27 0.79 11.14
C VAL A 189 -5.98 -0.57 10.53
N LEU A 190 -6.56 -1.62 11.12
CA LEU A 190 -6.38 -2.97 10.63
C LEU A 190 -6.95 -3.14 9.22
N ALA A 191 -8.15 -2.60 8.94
CA ALA A 191 -8.73 -2.65 7.59
C ALA A 191 -7.82 -1.99 6.54
N LEU A 192 -7.19 -0.85 6.88
CA LEU A 192 -6.24 -0.20 5.98
C LEU A 192 -4.99 -1.07 5.76
N LEU A 193 -4.38 -1.59 6.83
CA LEU A 193 -3.20 -2.45 6.72
C LEU A 193 -3.49 -3.71 5.86
N LEU A 194 -4.60 -4.39 6.11
CA LEU A 194 -5.00 -5.61 5.41
C LEU A 194 -5.18 -5.38 3.91
N SER A 195 -5.86 -4.29 3.54
CA SER A 195 -6.12 -3.93 2.15
C SER A 195 -4.86 -3.41 1.44
N GLU A 196 -4.13 -2.49 2.04
CA GLU A 196 -2.96 -1.86 1.43
C GLU A 196 -1.80 -2.83 1.20
N PHE A 197 -1.68 -3.88 2.02
CA PHE A 197 -0.62 -4.89 1.91
C PHE A 197 -1.17 -6.22 1.39
N ARG A 198 -2.22 -6.19 0.56
CA ARG A 198 -2.84 -7.40 -0.02
C ARG A 198 -1.97 -8.09 -1.07
N PHE A 199 -1.42 -7.31 -1.98
CA PHE A 199 -0.74 -7.84 -3.17
C PHE A 199 0.75 -7.55 -3.12
N GLY A 200 1.57 -8.59 -3.22
CA GLY A 200 3.02 -8.51 -3.19
C GLY A 200 3.63 -8.36 -1.80
N TRP A 201 2.89 -8.72 -0.75
CA TRP A 201 3.37 -8.65 0.63
C TRP A 201 3.04 -9.91 1.42
N GLU A 202 4.04 -10.42 2.14
CA GLU A 202 3.80 -11.41 3.19
C GLU A 202 3.44 -10.67 4.48
N MET A 203 2.42 -11.13 5.19
CA MET A 203 1.98 -10.51 6.43
C MET A 203 1.96 -11.52 7.56
N ASN A 204 2.53 -11.15 8.70
CA ASN A 204 2.45 -11.86 9.97
C ASN A 204 1.94 -10.92 11.05
N ILE A 205 1.09 -11.42 11.95
CA ILE A 205 0.64 -10.67 13.12
C ILE A 205 0.76 -11.52 14.38
N GLN A 206 1.26 -10.88 15.44
CA GLN A 206 1.34 -11.47 16.77
C GLN A 206 0.99 -10.46 17.87
N ALA A 207 0.55 -10.96 19.02
CA ALA A 207 0.29 -10.13 20.19
C ALA A 207 1.57 -9.96 21.00
N ILE A 208 1.84 -8.74 21.46
CA ILE A 208 2.96 -8.45 22.34
C ILE A 208 2.55 -8.74 23.80
N PRO A 209 3.27 -9.58 24.55
CA PRO A 209 2.93 -9.89 25.93
C PRO A 209 2.82 -8.62 26.78
N SER A 210 1.72 -8.45 27.50
CA SER A 210 1.48 -7.29 28.35
C SER A 210 0.84 -7.68 29.67
N LYS A 211 1.33 -7.09 30.77
CA LYS A 211 0.78 -7.30 32.11
C LYS A 211 -0.20 -6.18 32.44
N LYS A 212 -1.50 -6.50 32.44
CA LYS A 212 -2.61 -5.62 32.88
C LYS A 212 -2.73 -4.27 32.15
N SER A 213 -2.69 -4.28 30.82
CA SER A 213 -3.12 -3.13 29.99
C SER A 213 -4.61 -3.21 29.64
N ALA A 214 -5.28 -2.07 29.47
CA ALA A 214 -6.65 -2.00 28.96
C ALA A 214 -6.78 -2.51 27.52
N PHE A 215 -5.69 -2.39 26.75
CA PHE A 215 -5.61 -2.78 25.35
C PHE A 215 -4.39 -3.64 25.07
N GLN A 216 -4.57 -4.61 24.18
CA GLN A 216 -3.54 -5.49 23.65
C GLN A 216 -2.80 -4.77 22.53
N THR A 217 -1.46 -4.72 22.62
CA THR A 217 -0.61 -4.29 21.52
C THR A 217 -0.37 -5.46 20.57
N PHE A 218 -0.48 -5.19 19.28
CA PHE A 218 -0.15 -6.13 18.21
C PHE A 218 1.07 -5.64 17.45
N MET A 219 1.90 -6.58 17.01
CA MET A 219 2.96 -6.34 16.05
C MET A 219 2.55 -6.97 14.72
N VAL A 220 2.33 -6.13 13.73
CA VAL A 220 2.02 -6.53 12.35
C VAL A 220 3.29 -6.34 11.52
N VAL A 221 3.75 -7.41 10.90
CA VAL A 221 4.96 -7.44 10.08
C VAL A 221 4.56 -7.68 8.64
N MET A 222 4.94 -6.76 7.76
CA MET A 222 4.76 -6.90 6.31
C MET A 222 6.10 -6.94 5.61
N VAL A 223 6.36 -8.00 4.85
CA VAL A 223 7.59 -8.19 4.07
C VAL A 223 7.31 -7.88 2.61
N LYS A 224 8.11 -6.98 2.03
CA LYS A 224 7.98 -6.57 0.62
C LYS A 224 8.41 -7.72 -0.29
N GLY A 225 7.46 -8.29 -1.01
CA GLY A 225 7.66 -9.39 -1.94
C GLY A 225 7.50 -8.96 -3.39
N LYS A 226 7.23 -9.95 -4.24
CA LYS A 226 6.99 -9.75 -5.67
C LYS A 226 5.54 -9.32 -5.92
N MET A 227 5.33 -8.20 -6.63
CA MET A 227 4.00 -7.74 -7.03
C MET A 227 3.21 -8.82 -7.78
N GLY A 228 1.88 -8.84 -7.61
CA GLY A 228 0.99 -9.84 -8.20
C GLY A 228 0.92 -11.16 -7.44
N VAL A 229 1.78 -11.39 -6.44
CA VAL A 229 1.69 -12.56 -5.55
C VAL A 229 0.76 -12.24 -4.39
N VAL A 230 -0.18 -13.14 -4.10
CA VAL A 230 -1.03 -13.06 -2.92
C VAL A 230 -0.72 -14.25 -2.02
N GLN A 231 -0.60 -14.00 -0.72
CA GLN A 231 -0.43 -15.03 0.30
C GLN A 231 -1.41 -14.77 1.44
N THR A 232 -1.86 -15.83 2.10
CA THR A 232 -2.62 -15.73 3.34
C THR A 232 -1.76 -15.18 4.46
N ILE A 233 -2.40 -14.44 5.36
CA ILE A 233 -1.79 -13.84 6.53
C ILE A 233 -1.48 -14.94 7.53
N LYS A 234 -0.22 -15.00 7.96
CA LYS A 234 0.25 -15.86 9.04
C LYS A 234 -0.10 -15.18 10.37
N SER A 235 -0.59 -15.93 11.35
CA SER A 235 -0.97 -15.38 12.64
C SER A 235 -0.52 -16.30 13.75
N SER A 236 0.14 -15.72 14.76
CA SER A 236 0.49 -16.41 16.01
C SER A 236 -0.54 -16.11 17.12
N LEU A 237 -1.71 -15.57 16.76
CA LEU A 237 -2.81 -15.29 17.68
C LEU A 237 -3.62 -16.56 17.93
N ASP A 238 -3.06 -17.49 18.70
CA ASP A 238 -3.78 -18.70 19.10
C ASP A 238 -4.72 -18.45 20.29
N GLN A 239 -5.69 -19.35 20.51
CA GLN A 239 -6.62 -19.25 21.63
C GLN A 239 -5.97 -19.53 23.01
N SER A 240 -4.73 -20.03 23.03
CA SER A 240 -3.95 -20.29 24.25
C SER A 240 -3.15 -19.08 24.72
N THR A 241 -3.11 -18.00 23.94
CA THR A 241 -2.38 -16.79 24.29
C THR A 241 -3.16 -15.99 25.33
N ASP A 242 -2.51 -15.65 26.45
CA ASP A 242 -3.08 -14.78 27.49
C ASP A 242 -3.15 -13.33 26.99
N PHE A 243 -4.23 -12.99 26.28
CA PHE A 243 -4.49 -11.62 25.84
C PHE A 243 -4.98 -10.76 27.00
N CYS A 244 -4.46 -9.53 27.13
CA CYS A 244 -4.98 -8.60 28.13
C CYS A 244 -6.37 -8.05 27.76
N ASN A 245 -6.75 -8.10 26.47
CA ASN A 245 -8.09 -7.77 25.99
C ASN A 245 -8.59 -8.80 24.96
N VAL A 246 -9.31 -9.81 25.45
CA VAL A 246 -9.82 -10.93 24.64
C VAL A 246 -10.84 -10.47 23.58
N LYS A 247 -11.65 -9.44 23.87
CA LYS A 247 -12.64 -8.92 22.90
C LYS A 247 -11.94 -8.29 21.70
N GLN A 248 -10.93 -7.47 21.95
CA GLN A 248 -10.08 -6.86 20.92
C GLN A 248 -9.37 -7.95 20.11
N ALA A 249 -8.70 -8.91 20.77
CA ALA A 249 -8.00 -10.01 20.09
C ALA A 249 -8.94 -10.84 19.20
N ASN A 250 -10.14 -11.18 19.67
CA ASN A 250 -11.14 -11.91 18.87
C ASN A 250 -11.64 -11.11 17.65
N ALA A 251 -11.74 -9.78 17.77
CA ALA A 251 -12.09 -8.93 16.63
C ALA A 251 -10.97 -8.94 15.57
N VAL A 252 -9.71 -8.86 16.00
CA VAL A 252 -8.54 -8.99 15.12
C VAL A 252 -8.53 -10.36 14.44
N ILE A 253 -8.63 -11.46 15.19
CA ILE A 253 -8.65 -12.83 14.63
C ILE A 253 -9.74 -13.00 13.57
N ARG A 254 -10.95 -12.47 13.82
CA ARG A 254 -12.05 -12.51 12.85
C ARG A 254 -11.72 -11.71 11.58
N ALA A 255 -11.17 -10.50 11.72
CA ALA A 255 -10.78 -9.68 10.59
C ALA A 255 -9.73 -10.37 9.71
N LEU A 256 -8.74 -11.02 10.33
CA LEU A 256 -7.72 -11.81 9.63
C LEU A 256 -8.33 -13.00 8.88
N GLY A 257 -9.26 -13.73 9.51
CA GLY A 257 -9.96 -14.84 8.86
C GLY A 257 -10.75 -14.39 7.63
N ASN A 258 -11.47 -13.28 7.73
CA ASN A 258 -12.21 -12.70 6.60
C ASN A 258 -11.27 -12.26 5.46
N GLU A 259 -10.15 -11.62 5.78
CA GLU A 259 -9.17 -11.20 4.77
C GLU A 259 -8.46 -12.41 4.13
N ASN A 260 -8.23 -13.50 4.87
CA ASN A 260 -7.66 -14.72 4.29
C ASN A 260 -8.60 -15.38 3.27
N ILE A 261 -9.92 -15.38 3.52
CA ILE A 261 -10.91 -15.83 2.53
C ILE A 261 -10.82 -14.98 1.26
N ILE A 262 -10.66 -13.66 1.40
CA ILE A 262 -10.48 -12.73 0.27
C ILE A 262 -9.18 -13.07 -0.48
N ARG A 263 -8.05 -13.24 0.21
CA ARG A 263 -6.74 -13.57 -0.38
C ARG A 263 -6.72 -14.91 -1.09
N GLU A 264 -7.41 -15.92 -0.54
CA GLU A 264 -7.58 -17.24 -1.17
C GLU A 264 -8.39 -17.13 -2.47
N SER A 265 -9.43 -16.28 -2.50
CA SER A 265 -10.23 -16.07 -3.72
C SER A 265 -9.36 -15.58 -4.88
N TYR A 266 -8.43 -14.65 -4.64
CA TYR A 266 -7.49 -14.17 -5.66
C TYR A 266 -6.46 -15.23 -6.10
N SER A 267 -6.15 -16.19 -5.24
CA SER A 267 -5.19 -17.26 -5.54
C SER A 267 -5.82 -18.40 -6.35
N SER A 268 -7.15 -18.52 -6.34
CA SER A 268 -7.91 -19.62 -6.96
C SER A 268 -7.98 -19.59 -8.49
N GLY A 269 -7.46 -18.54 -9.15
CA GLY A 269 -7.39 -18.44 -10.62
C GLY A 269 -8.73 -18.24 -11.32
N VAL A 270 -9.82 -17.99 -10.57
CA VAL A 270 -11.10 -17.58 -11.13
C VAL A 270 -10.94 -16.17 -11.74
N ASP A 271 -11.64 -15.89 -12.85
CA ASP A 271 -11.74 -14.54 -13.44
C ASP A 271 -12.46 -13.60 -12.46
N LEU A 272 -11.75 -13.14 -11.43
CA LEU A 272 -12.20 -12.12 -10.51
C LEU A 272 -12.11 -10.75 -11.19
N ALA A 273 -13.18 -9.97 -11.08
CA ALA A 273 -13.15 -8.57 -11.41
C ALA A 273 -12.43 -7.81 -10.28
N PHE A 274 -11.24 -7.29 -10.56
CA PHE A 274 -10.51 -6.42 -9.66
C PHE A 274 -11.13 -5.02 -9.62
N SER A 275 -11.10 -4.35 -8.47
CA SER A 275 -11.32 -2.90 -8.42
C SER A 275 -10.10 -2.16 -9.00
N LEU A 276 -10.27 -0.90 -9.40
CA LEU A 276 -9.13 -0.06 -9.80
C LEU A 276 -8.09 0.04 -8.68
N ARG A 277 -8.54 0.10 -7.42
CA ARG A 277 -7.65 0.12 -6.26
C ARG A 277 -6.82 -1.17 -6.14
N ASP A 278 -7.44 -2.34 -6.32
CA ASP A 278 -6.70 -3.61 -6.30
C ASP A 278 -5.60 -3.65 -7.38
N LEU A 279 -5.89 -3.12 -8.58
CA LEU A 279 -4.91 -3.02 -9.64
C LEU A 279 -3.75 -2.08 -9.27
N GLN A 280 -4.04 -0.91 -8.73
CA GLN A 280 -3.03 0.05 -8.25
C GLN A 280 -2.17 -0.54 -7.11
N LEU A 281 -2.75 -1.42 -6.29
CA LEU A 281 -2.05 -2.14 -5.24
C LEU A 281 -1.23 -3.32 -5.77
N GLY A 282 -1.33 -3.64 -7.06
CA GLY A 282 -0.49 -4.64 -7.72
C GLY A 282 -1.14 -6.01 -7.85
N ALA A 283 -2.47 -6.12 -7.84
CA ALA A 283 -3.17 -7.40 -7.98
C ALA A 283 -2.80 -8.20 -9.22
N ILE A 284 -2.36 -7.52 -10.28
CA ILE A 284 -1.95 -8.15 -11.55
C ILE A 284 -0.47 -7.91 -11.89
N GLY A 285 0.32 -7.61 -10.87
CA GLY A 285 1.72 -7.21 -10.99
C GLY A 285 1.88 -5.72 -11.29
N ASP A 286 3.10 -5.31 -11.61
CA ASP A 286 3.41 -3.93 -11.95
C ASP A 286 2.72 -3.53 -13.26
N LEU A 287 1.89 -2.49 -13.18
CA LEU A 287 1.19 -1.89 -14.31
C LEU A 287 2.12 -1.00 -15.14
N LYS A 288 3.20 -0.48 -14.59
CA LYS A 288 4.15 0.35 -15.35
C LYS A 288 4.97 -0.48 -16.34
N VAL A 289 4.96 -1.81 -16.21
CA VAL A 289 5.65 -2.74 -17.09
C VAL A 289 4.66 -3.46 -18.01
N ILE A 290 5.02 -3.58 -19.29
CA ILE A 290 4.35 -4.45 -20.26
C ILE A 290 4.80 -5.89 -20.02
N VAL A 291 3.85 -6.78 -19.72
CA VAL A 291 4.11 -8.21 -19.53
C VAL A 291 3.47 -8.98 -20.69
N PRO A 292 4.25 -9.59 -21.60
CA PRO A 292 3.71 -10.24 -22.78
C PRO A 292 2.61 -11.25 -22.48
N GLY A 293 1.46 -11.08 -23.13
CA GLY A 293 0.32 -11.98 -22.99
C GLY A 293 -0.47 -11.83 -21.68
N ARG A 294 -0.21 -10.78 -20.87
CA ARG A 294 -1.04 -10.48 -19.70
C ARG A 294 -2.45 -10.11 -20.17
N ARG A 295 -3.46 -10.84 -19.67
CA ARG A 295 -4.90 -10.54 -19.84
C ARG A 295 -5.60 -10.55 -18.48
N ARG A 296 -6.29 -9.47 -18.12
CA ARG A 296 -6.97 -9.34 -16.81
C ARG A 296 -8.27 -8.56 -16.91
N GLN A 297 -9.33 -9.08 -16.30
CA GLN A 297 -10.63 -8.42 -16.23
C GLN A 297 -10.76 -7.60 -14.95
N PHE A 298 -11.40 -6.44 -15.00
CA PHE A 298 -11.55 -5.54 -13.86
C PHE A 298 -12.72 -4.57 -14.05
N ILE A 299 -13.05 -3.83 -13.00
CA ILE A 299 -14.05 -2.78 -13.01
C ILE A 299 -13.36 -1.43 -12.87
N LEU A 300 -13.64 -0.53 -13.80
CA LEU A 300 -13.25 0.88 -13.76
C LEU A 300 -14.37 1.71 -13.17
N GLY A 301 -14.01 2.64 -12.27
CA GLY A 301 -14.95 3.60 -11.71
C GLY A 301 -15.64 3.09 -10.44
N GLU A 302 -15.87 4.01 -9.50
CA GLU A 302 -16.47 3.76 -8.19
C GLU A 302 -17.55 4.81 -7.88
N GLN A 303 -18.48 4.47 -7.01
CA GLN A 303 -19.53 5.41 -6.60
C GLN A 303 -18.92 6.64 -5.94
N GLY A 304 -19.18 7.82 -6.52
CA GLY A 304 -18.74 9.12 -6.01
C GLY A 304 -17.45 9.66 -6.64
N SER A 305 -16.68 8.85 -7.38
CA SER A 305 -15.46 9.28 -8.07
C SER A 305 -15.60 9.30 -9.60
N SER A 306 -16.46 8.44 -10.16
CA SER A 306 -16.79 8.42 -11.59
C SER A 306 -18.29 8.51 -11.82
N LEU A 307 -18.67 8.94 -13.03
CA LEU A 307 -20.06 8.99 -13.47
C LEU A 307 -20.63 7.58 -13.70
N PHE A 308 -19.79 6.67 -14.21
CA PHE A 308 -20.19 5.29 -14.49
C PHE A 308 -19.19 4.27 -13.93
N CYS A 309 -19.63 3.00 -13.86
CA CYS A 309 -18.75 1.86 -13.63
C CYS A 309 -18.69 0.99 -14.90
N TYR A 310 -17.47 0.73 -15.38
CA TYR A 310 -17.23 0.02 -16.63
C TYR A 310 -16.61 -1.33 -16.37
N LYS A 311 -17.04 -2.36 -17.09
CA LYS A 311 -16.29 -3.61 -17.18
C LYS A 311 -15.16 -3.41 -18.18
N ALA A 312 -13.95 -3.82 -17.82
CA ALA A 312 -12.79 -3.66 -18.67
C ALA A 312 -11.90 -4.91 -18.69
N VAL A 313 -11.11 -5.06 -19.76
CA VAL A 313 -10.07 -6.07 -19.91
C VAL A 313 -8.78 -5.38 -20.34
N LEU A 314 -7.70 -5.61 -19.58
CA LEU A 314 -6.36 -5.11 -19.89
C LEU A 314 -5.61 -6.22 -20.60
N LEU A 315 -5.06 -5.93 -21.77
CA LEU A 315 -4.28 -6.84 -22.58
C LEU A 315 -2.92 -6.23 -22.91
N ASP A 316 -1.85 -6.92 -22.55
CA ASP A 316 -0.48 -6.61 -22.99
C ASP A 316 -0.15 -7.50 -24.19
N SER A 317 0.35 -6.90 -25.28
CA SER A 317 0.67 -7.61 -26.53
C SER A 317 1.58 -8.82 -26.27
N LYS A 318 1.27 -9.94 -26.94
CA LYS A 318 2.09 -11.16 -26.88
C LYS A 318 3.44 -11.01 -27.57
N LYS A 319 3.56 -10.10 -28.55
CA LYS A 319 4.76 -9.90 -29.36
C LYS A 319 5.40 -8.57 -28.99
N GLN A 320 6.66 -8.57 -28.56
CA GLN A 320 7.41 -7.35 -28.18
C GLN A 320 8.22 -6.74 -29.33
N THR A 321 8.37 -7.43 -30.47
CA THR A 321 9.30 -7.05 -31.56
C THR A 321 8.66 -6.23 -32.68
N GLU A 322 7.37 -5.91 -32.58
CA GLU A 322 6.67 -5.09 -33.59
C GLU A 322 6.80 -3.60 -33.23
N THR A 323 6.98 -2.73 -34.24
CA THR A 323 6.79 -1.28 -34.08
C THR A 323 5.33 -1.01 -33.74
N PHE A 324 5.03 -0.86 -32.45
CA PHE A 324 3.71 -0.47 -31.97
C PHE A 324 3.36 0.93 -32.47
N VAL A 325 2.10 1.12 -32.86
CA VAL A 325 1.56 2.45 -33.18
C VAL A 325 1.21 3.20 -31.90
N TYR A 326 0.77 2.47 -30.88
CA TYR A 326 0.38 3.01 -29.59
C TYR A 326 1.05 2.24 -28.45
N HIS A 327 1.63 2.95 -27.48
CA HIS A 327 2.17 2.33 -26.28
C HIS A 327 1.04 1.87 -25.33
N CYS A 328 -0.02 2.67 -25.22
CA CYS A 328 -1.27 2.34 -24.54
C CYS A 328 -2.45 2.85 -25.36
N GLY A 329 -3.57 2.13 -25.39
CA GLY A 329 -4.80 2.58 -26.04
C GLY A 329 -6.05 2.05 -25.36
N VAL A 330 -7.15 2.81 -25.44
CA VAL A 330 -8.46 2.39 -24.95
C VAL A 330 -9.34 1.98 -26.12
N PHE A 331 -9.99 0.82 -26.03
CA PHE A 331 -10.90 0.32 -27.05
C PHE A 331 -12.32 0.17 -26.46
N ILE A 332 -13.24 1.04 -26.88
CA ILE A 332 -14.61 1.03 -26.39
C ILE A 332 -15.47 0.06 -27.22
N VAL A 333 -16.10 -0.89 -26.54
CA VAL A 333 -17.04 -1.86 -27.10
C VAL A 333 -18.47 -1.44 -26.74
N PRO A 334 -19.27 -0.97 -27.72
CA PRO A 334 -20.67 -0.63 -27.50
C PRO A 334 -21.49 -1.85 -27.07
N LYS A 335 -22.52 -1.63 -26.23
CA LYS A 335 -23.42 -2.69 -25.71
C LYS A 335 -23.87 -3.68 -26.78
N ALA A 336 -24.32 -3.16 -27.93
CA ALA A 336 -24.85 -3.96 -29.04
C ALA A 336 -23.86 -4.99 -29.61
N ARG A 337 -22.56 -4.75 -29.44
CA ARG A 337 -21.48 -5.57 -30.00
C ARG A 337 -20.80 -6.45 -28.96
N THR A 338 -21.10 -6.29 -27.68
CA THR A 338 -20.44 -7.03 -26.58
C THR A 338 -20.51 -8.56 -26.71
N GLN A 339 -21.47 -9.09 -27.47
CA GLN A 339 -21.64 -10.53 -27.72
C GLN A 339 -20.98 -11.00 -29.03
N GLU A 340 -20.42 -10.10 -29.84
CA GLU A 340 -19.67 -10.49 -31.01
C GLU A 340 -18.40 -11.25 -30.58
N TRP A 341 -18.09 -12.33 -31.30
CA TRP A 341 -16.93 -13.18 -31.00
C TRP A 341 -15.63 -12.38 -30.82
N LEU A 342 -15.43 -11.34 -31.64
CA LEU A 342 -14.25 -10.47 -31.60
C LEU A 342 -14.05 -9.79 -30.24
N PHE A 343 -15.11 -9.54 -29.47
CA PHE A 343 -15.03 -8.86 -28.19
C PHE A 343 -15.37 -9.76 -26.99
N ALA A 344 -16.20 -10.78 -27.19
CA ALA A 344 -16.65 -11.69 -26.15
C ALA A 344 -15.66 -12.83 -25.86
N SER A 345 -14.97 -13.34 -26.89
CA SER A 345 -14.01 -14.45 -26.74
C SER A 345 -12.61 -13.93 -26.44
N GLU A 346 -11.81 -14.74 -25.74
CA GLU A 346 -10.41 -14.41 -25.50
C GLU A 346 -9.62 -14.34 -26.82
N GLU A 347 -9.85 -15.31 -27.73
CA GLU A 347 -9.19 -15.36 -29.03
C GLU A 347 -9.50 -14.11 -29.86
N GLY A 348 -10.76 -13.68 -29.87
CA GLY A 348 -11.19 -12.45 -30.52
C GLY A 348 -10.52 -11.21 -29.94
N GLN A 349 -10.45 -11.09 -28.61
CA GLN A 349 -9.79 -9.95 -27.95
C GLN A 349 -8.32 -9.84 -28.35
N TRP A 350 -7.61 -10.96 -28.47
CA TRP A 350 -6.22 -10.97 -28.96
C TRP A 350 -6.10 -10.46 -30.40
N HIS A 351 -7.04 -10.80 -31.28
CA HIS A 351 -7.07 -10.23 -32.64
C HIS A 351 -7.26 -8.70 -32.66
N VAL A 352 -8.03 -8.15 -31.72
CA VAL A 352 -8.19 -6.69 -31.59
C VAL A 352 -6.87 -6.02 -31.20
N VAL A 353 -6.13 -6.60 -30.25
CA VAL A 353 -4.81 -6.09 -29.82
C VAL A 353 -3.83 -6.05 -30.99
N GLU A 354 -3.72 -7.15 -31.74
CA GLU A 354 -2.85 -7.25 -32.92
C GLU A 354 -3.24 -6.25 -34.02
N SER A 355 -4.54 -6.12 -34.30
CA SER A 355 -5.05 -5.19 -35.31
C SER A 355 -4.83 -3.73 -34.94
N ALA A 356 -4.94 -3.39 -33.64
CA ALA A 356 -4.70 -2.06 -33.12
C ALA A 356 -3.20 -1.69 -33.06
N LYS A 357 -2.30 -2.68 -33.18
CA LYS A 357 -0.85 -2.51 -33.03
C LYS A 357 -0.47 -1.78 -31.73
N ALA A 358 -1.18 -2.08 -30.65
CA ALA A 358 -0.98 -1.47 -29.34
C ALA A 358 -0.11 -2.36 -28.44
N ALA A 359 0.85 -1.77 -27.71
CA ALA A 359 1.63 -2.52 -26.72
C ALA A 359 0.76 -2.94 -25.52
N ARG A 360 -0.11 -2.03 -25.06
CA ARG A 360 -1.23 -2.29 -24.14
C ARG A 360 -2.55 -1.81 -24.72
N LEU A 361 -3.58 -2.64 -24.63
CA LEU A 361 -4.96 -2.30 -24.96
C LEU A 361 -5.87 -2.47 -23.74
N ILE A 362 -6.66 -1.45 -23.42
CA ILE A 362 -7.70 -1.49 -22.39
C ILE A 362 -9.06 -1.53 -23.09
N MET A 363 -9.66 -2.72 -23.15
CA MET A 363 -10.97 -2.90 -23.75
C MET A 363 -12.07 -2.59 -22.73
N VAL A 364 -12.93 -1.61 -23.02
CA VAL A 364 -13.99 -1.13 -22.10
C VAL A 364 -15.36 -1.49 -22.67
N PHE A 365 -16.18 -2.18 -21.88
CA PHE A 365 -17.48 -2.69 -22.30
C PHE A 365 -18.61 -1.81 -21.76
N LEU A 366 -19.39 -1.22 -22.67
CA LEU A 366 -20.57 -0.44 -22.32
C LEU A 366 -21.79 -1.34 -22.13
N ASP A 367 -22.68 -0.93 -21.23
CA ASP A 367 -23.95 -1.60 -20.95
C ASP A 367 -25.13 -0.60 -20.92
N SER A 368 -26.30 -1.03 -20.44
CA SER A 368 -27.52 -0.19 -20.39
C SER A 368 -27.35 1.11 -19.62
N ARG A 369 -26.43 1.17 -18.65
CA ARG A 369 -26.19 2.38 -17.84
C ARG A 369 -25.60 3.52 -18.69
N HIS A 370 -25.00 3.18 -19.82
CA HIS A 370 -24.31 4.10 -20.71
C HIS A 370 -25.15 4.46 -21.95
N ALA A 371 -26.35 3.88 -22.09
CA ALA A 371 -27.11 3.92 -23.34
C ALA A 371 -27.55 5.33 -23.77
N SER A 372 -27.70 6.26 -22.82
CA SER A 372 -28.11 7.64 -23.06
C SER A 372 -26.97 8.66 -22.96
N ALA A 373 -25.74 8.20 -22.67
CA ALA A 373 -24.61 9.08 -22.47
C ALA A 373 -23.91 9.39 -23.80
N ASP A 374 -23.52 10.64 -24.00
CA ASP A 374 -22.70 11.04 -25.13
C ASP A 374 -21.29 10.40 -25.02
N MET A 375 -20.72 10.03 -26.15
CA MET A 375 -19.40 9.39 -26.19
C MET A 375 -18.29 10.28 -25.65
N ASP A 376 -18.38 11.60 -25.78
CA ASP A 376 -17.40 12.53 -25.22
C ASP A 376 -17.50 12.61 -23.70
N ILE A 377 -18.71 12.44 -23.14
CA ILE A 377 -18.90 12.31 -21.68
C ILE A 377 -18.24 11.03 -21.18
N ILE A 378 -18.45 9.90 -21.87
CA ILE A 378 -17.84 8.62 -21.53
C ILE A 378 -16.30 8.70 -21.58
N LYS A 379 -15.74 9.28 -22.64
CA LYS A 379 -14.28 9.45 -22.76
C LYS A 379 -13.71 10.34 -21.67
N LYS A 380 -14.40 11.45 -21.34
CA LYS A 380 -13.99 12.36 -20.26
C LYS A 380 -14.00 11.69 -18.90
N ASP A 381 -14.99 10.84 -18.64
CA ASP A 381 -15.11 10.04 -17.41
C ASP A 381 -14.04 8.94 -17.33
N LEU A 382 -13.74 8.27 -18.44
CA LEU A 382 -12.73 7.21 -18.52
C LEU A 382 -11.28 7.71 -18.44
N SER A 383 -10.99 8.88 -19.01
CA SER A 383 -9.63 9.42 -19.13
C SER A 383 -8.82 9.41 -17.82
N PRO A 384 -9.34 9.92 -16.68
CA PRO A 384 -8.61 9.82 -15.41
C PRO A 384 -8.48 8.39 -14.89
N LEU A 385 -9.44 7.50 -15.20
CA LEU A 385 -9.46 6.12 -14.70
C LEU A 385 -8.44 5.21 -15.38
N VAL A 386 -8.12 5.48 -16.65
CA VAL A 386 -7.16 4.66 -17.43
C VAL A 386 -5.73 5.18 -17.37
N LYS A 387 -5.51 6.41 -16.90
CA LYS A 387 -4.19 7.05 -16.83
C LYS A 387 -3.21 6.25 -15.94
N ASP A 388 -3.69 5.72 -14.83
CA ASP A 388 -2.87 4.93 -13.91
C ASP A 388 -2.47 3.56 -14.51
N LEU A 389 -3.16 3.12 -15.56
CA LEU A 389 -2.93 1.86 -16.26
C LEU A 389 -1.94 2.01 -17.42
N GLU A 390 -1.43 3.21 -17.68
CA GLU A 390 -0.44 3.45 -18.73
C GLU A 390 0.93 2.88 -18.32
N PRO A 391 1.60 2.11 -19.21
CA PRO A 391 2.94 1.60 -18.97
C PRO A 391 4.00 2.70 -19.21
N GLY A 392 5.11 2.65 -18.47
CA GLY A 392 6.22 3.62 -18.56
C GLY A 392 6.08 4.85 -17.66
N ASN A 393 7.07 5.75 -17.74
CA ASN A 393 7.04 7.05 -17.06
C ASN A 393 6.23 8.05 -17.92
N PRO A 394 5.31 8.82 -17.31
CA PRO A 394 4.39 9.73 -18.00
C PRO A 394 5.07 11.01 -18.57
N GLU A 395 6.37 10.96 -18.89
CA GLU A 395 7.11 12.10 -19.47
C GLU A 395 6.75 12.36 -20.94
N GLU A 396 6.13 11.39 -21.63
CA GLU A 396 5.45 11.65 -22.90
C GLU A 396 3.99 12.05 -22.61
N GLU A 397 3.70 13.35 -22.64
CA GLU A 397 2.36 13.94 -22.40
C GLU A 397 1.29 13.59 -23.47
N ALA A 398 1.52 12.57 -24.31
CA ALA A 398 0.56 12.19 -25.33
C ALA A 398 -0.70 11.59 -24.66
N PRO A 399 -1.90 12.11 -24.92
CA PRO A 399 -3.12 11.55 -24.35
C PRO A 399 -3.37 10.14 -24.89
N ILE A 400 -3.80 9.23 -24.00
CA ILE A 400 -4.12 7.85 -24.38
C ILE A 400 -5.26 7.88 -25.43
N PRO A 401 -5.05 7.31 -26.63
CA PRO A 401 -6.03 7.34 -27.70
C PRO A 401 -7.22 6.43 -27.39
N PHE A 402 -8.41 6.91 -27.75
CA PHE A 402 -9.66 6.16 -27.69
C PHE A 402 -10.07 5.67 -29.07
N MET A 403 -10.19 4.35 -29.21
CA MET A 403 -10.70 3.65 -30.38
C MET A 403 -12.09 3.10 -30.06
N MET A 404 -12.90 2.91 -31.10
CA MET A 404 -14.24 2.35 -30.99
C MET A 404 -14.41 1.20 -31.98
N ALA A 405 -15.19 0.20 -31.59
CA ALA A 405 -15.65 -0.83 -32.50
C ALA A 405 -16.59 -0.23 -33.57
N GLY A 406 -16.03 0.27 -34.69
CA GLY A 406 -16.77 0.74 -35.87
C GLY A 406 -17.23 -0.39 -36.81
N ASP A 407 -18.12 -0.09 -37.74
CA ASP A 407 -18.76 -1.06 -38.67
C ASP A 407 -17.81 -1.72 -39.70
N GLY A 408 -16.52 -1.34 -39.71
CA GLY A 408 -15.54 -1.76 -40.71
C GLY A 408 -14.94 -3.16 -40.56
N VAL A 409 -15.18 -3.89 -39.46
CA VAL A 409 -14.65 -5.26 -39.26
C VAL A 409 -15.58 -6.32 -39.89
N LYS A 410 -16.01 -6.09 -41.14
CA LYS A 410 -16.95 -6.95 -41.89
C LYS A 410 -16.37 -7.59 -43.14
N GLN A 411 -15.05 -7.66 -43.33
CA GLN A 411 -14.48 -8.52 -44.37
C GLN A 411 -13.99 -9.83 -43.77
N ARG A 412 -14.92 -10.78 -43.64
CA ARG A 412 -14.58 -12.21 -43.68
C ARG A 412 -14.48 -12.61 -45.14
N GLU A 413 -13.29 -12.96 -45.62
CA GLU A 413 -13.19 -13.85 -46.78
C GLU A 413 -13.58 -15.25 -46.31
N ILE A 414 -14.78 -15.68 -46.67
CA ILE A 414 -15.18 -17.08 -46.52
C ILE A 414 -14.40 -17.86 -47.59
N LEU A 415 -13.34 -18.57 -47.19
CA LEU A 415 -12.48 -19.30 -48.13
C LEU A 415 -13.06 -20.65 -48.58
N GLN A 416 -14.06 -21.21 -47.86
CA GLN A 416 -14.80 -22.38 -48.33
C GLN A 416 -16.06 -22.64 -47.50
N GLU A 417 -17.20 -22.72 -48.18
CA GLU A 417 -18.45 -23.22 -47.61
C GLU A 417 -18.60 -24.68 -48.07
N VAL A 418 -18.42 -25.64 -47.15
CA VAL A 418 -18.60 -27.07 -47.45
C VAL A 418 -20.08 -27.39 -47.34
N VAL A 419 -20.76 -27.51 -48.48
CA VAL A 419 -22.12 -28.02 -48.56
C VAL A 419 -22.07 -29.54 -48.40
N ILE A 420 -22.54 -30.03 -47.24
CA ILE A 420 -22.84 -31.45 -47.05
C ILE A 420 -24.25 -31.67 -47.61
N ILE A 421 -24.33 -32.33 -48.76
CA ILE A 421 -25.60 -32.85 -49.29
C ILE A 421 -25.87 -34.18 -48.56
N VAL A 422 -26.99 -34.23 -47.83
CA VAL A 422 -27.50 -35.42 -47.15
C VAL A 422 -28.15 -36.37 -48.13
#